data_AF-A0A154PA53-F1
#
_entry.id   AF-A0A154PA53-F1
#
_cell.length_a   1.000
_cell.length_b   1.000
_cell.length_c   1.000
_cell.angle_alpha   90.00
_cell.angle_beta   90.00
_cell.angle_gamma   90.00
#
_symmetry.space_group_name_H-M   'P 1'
#
loop_
_entity.id
_entity.type
_entity.pdbx_description
1 polymer ?
#
loop_
_entity_poly.entity_id
_entity_poly.type
_entity_poly.pdbx_seq_one_letter_code
_entity_poly.pdbx_strand_id
1 'polypeptide(L)'
;MLLLRKVLINLTVLAVILVLFYCYQTSNGVHWSVHTVPEHENTSTTKSNGGSGEDEISKALLEAEKVYYNVWCIFTKVASNSPMRKKFAIFAESLLRLSSVDIVFHVITDEDSKDVAEKVLEGVLLSTGKFMKVQYYDVHKLASQLEDIVSVMSPHFSSKPGTYYSDALFFLSLGLHRIAPIEQSVAAMFDADTKFRKDVKELFEEFNSFGGQALFGLAPELTPVYRHVLYLYRNKHPNTSFGEPSKSNGYPGYNSGVVLFNLDRLRNSSIYDRIVKKESVQAMTEKYHFKGHLGDQDFYTLLGMERPELIHTIDCGWNRQLCIWWRDRGYADVFGNYSRCDSETKLWHGNCNTPIPDD
;
A
#
# COMPACT_ATOMS: atom_id res chain seq x y z
N MET A 1 6.60 -42.83 -36.70
CA MET A 1 5.47 -41.89 -36.95
C MET A 1 4.17 -42.26 -36.22
N LEU A 2 3.76 -43.53 -36.17
CA LEU A 2 2.52 -43.96 -35.48
C LEU A 2 2.49 -43.67 -33.96
N LEU A 3 3.63 -43.84 -33.27
CA LEU A 3 3.73 -43.58 -31.82
C LEU A 3 3.54 -42.09 -31.48
N LEU A 4 4.18 -41.21 -32.26
CA LEU A 4 4.10 -39.76 -32.08
C LEU A 4 2.68 -39.24 -32.29
N ARG A 5 1.97 -39.79 -33.29
CA ARG A 5 0.57 -39.44 -33.56
C ARG A 5 -0.35 -39.88 -32.43
N LYS A 6 -0.10 -41.04 -31.82
CA LYS A 6 -0.88 -41.56 -30.68
C LYS A 6 -0.67 -40.73 -29.42
N VAL A 7 0.58 -40.31 -29.15
CA VAL A 7 0.90 -39.40 -28.04
C VAL A 7 0.24 -38.04 -28.25
N LEU A 8 0.30 -37.49 -29.47
CA LEU A 8 -0.31 -36.20 -29.76
C LEU A 8 -1.83 -36.24 -29.56
N ILE A 9 -2.51 -37.28 -30.07
CA ILE A 9 -3.96 -37.45 -29.88
C ILE A 9 -4.33 -37.54 -28.40
N ASN A 10 -3.56 -38.30 -27.60
CA ASN A 10 -3.83 -38.43 -26.17
C ASN A 10 -3.66 -37.10 -25.42
N LEU A 11 -2.66 -36.29 -25.80
CA LEU A 11 -2.46 -34.95 -25.23
C LEU A 11 -3.59 -33.99 -25.61
N THR A 12 -4.08 -34.03 -26.86
CA THR A 12 -5.21 -33.20 -27.28
C THR A 12 -6.49 -33.57 -26.55
N VAL A 13 -6.76 -34.88 -26.39
CA VAL A 13 -7.93 -35.37 -25.64
C VAL A 13 -7.85 -34.94 -24.17
N LEU A 14 -6.68 -35.04 -23.55
CA LEU A 14 -6.48 -34.59 -22.17
C LEU A 14 -6.71 -33.08 -22.03
N ALA A 15 -6.20 -32.27 -22.95
CA ALA A 15 -6.40 -30.82 -22.95
C ALA A 15 -7.89 -30.45 -23.09
N VAL A 16 -8.63 -31.12 -23.96
CA VAL A 16 -10.08 -30.91 -24.13
C VAL A 16 -10.84 -31.29 -22.86
N ILE A 17 -10.50 -32.41 -22.21
CA ILE A 17 -11.12 -32.82 -20.94
C ILE A 17 -10.86 -31.79 -19.85
N LEU A 18 -9.63 -31.26 -19.74
CA LEU A 18 -9.30 -30.23 -18.74
C LEU A 18 -10.06 -28.92 -18.99
N VAL A 19 -10.23 -28.51 -20.25
CA VAL A 19 -11.03 -27.32 -20.60
C VAL A 19 -12.50 -27.54 -20.29
N LEU A 20 -13.06 -28.71 -20.61
CA LEU A 20 -14.45 -29.04 -20.28
C LEU A 20 -14.67 -29.09 -18.76
N PHE A 21 -13.71 -29.63 -18.01
CA PHE A 21 -13.77 -29.67 -16.55
C PHE A 21 -13.67 -28.27 -15.94
N TYR A 22 -12.80 -27.42 -16.49
CA TYR A 22 -12.72 -26.01 -16.10
C TYR A 22 -14.03 -25.27 -16.38
N CYS A 23 -14.57 -25.38 -17.60
CA CYS A 23 -15.85 -24.78 -17.97
C CYS A 23 -17.01 -25.27 -17.08
N TYR A 24 -17.02 -26.56 -16.73
CA TYR A 24 -18.00 -27.13 -15.82
C TYR A 24 -17.87 -26.59 -14.39
N GLN A 25 -16.64 -26.50 -13.85
CA GLN A 25 -16.42 -25.91 -12.53
C GLN A 25 -16.78 -24.42 -12.48
N THR A 26 -16.59 -23.68 -13.57
CA THR A 26 -16.95 -22.26 -13.66
C THR A 26 -18.42 -22.02 -14.00
N SER A 27 -19.19 -23.06 -14.32
CA SER A 27 -20.58 -22.95 -14.73
C SER A 27 -21.50 -23.59 -13.69
N ASN A 28 -21.86 -22.84 -12.65
CA ASN A 28 -23.13 -22.92 -11.90
C ASN A 28 -23.25 -21.66 -11.03
N GLY A 29 -24.31 -20.86 -11.03
CA GLY A 29 -25.56 -20.93 -11.77
C GLY A 29 -26.26 -19.58 -11.71
N VAL A 30 -26.82 -19.16 -12.85
CA VAL A 30 -27.73 -18.03 -12.92
C VAL A 30 -29.08 -18.52 -12.39
N HIS A 31 -29.36 -18.28 -11.11
CA HIS A 31 -30.71 -18.41 -10.60
C HIS A 31 -31.44 -17.08 -10.83
N TRP A 32 -32.37 -17.07 -11.78
CA TRP A 32 -33.36 -16.02 -11.89
C TRP A 32 -34.31 -16.15 -10.71
N SER A 33 -34.32 -15.14 -9.83
CA SER A 33 -35.41 -14.91 -8.88
C SER A 33 -35.93 -13.49 -9.12
N VAL A 34 -37.03 -13.45 -9.88
CA VAL A 34 -37.91 -12.29 -10.01
C VAL A 34 -38.70 -12.18 -8.71
N HIS A 35 -38.51 -11.09 -7.96
CA HIS A 35 -39.49 -10.64 -6.97
C HIS A 35 -39.63 -9.11 -6.99
N THR A 36 -40.66 -8.72 -7.73
CA THR A 36 -41.69 -7.70 -7.45
C THR A 36 -41.43 -6.70 -6.32
N VAL A 37 -41.33 -5.44 -6.75
CA VAL A 37 -41.51 -4.22 -5.95
C VAL A 37 -42.98 -4.08 -5.52
N PRO A 38 -43.28 -3.69 -4.27
CA PRO A 38 -44.49 -2.97 -3.96
C PRO A 38 -44.20 -1.48 -3.77
N GLU A 39 -44.95 -0.67 -4.51
CA GLU A 39 -45.14 0.76 -4.29
C GLU A 39 -45.60 1.01 -2.85
N HIS A 40 -45.05 2.04 -2.20
CA HIS A 40 -45.73 2.71 -1.10
C HIS A 40 -45.72 4.22 -1.32
N GLU A 41 -46.94 4.73 -1.35
CA GLU A 41 -47.35 6.11 -1.61
C GLU A 41 -46.79 7.09 -0.57
N ASN A 42 -46.39 8.25 -1.09
CA ASN A 42 -46.19 9.46 -0.31
C ASN A 42 -47.53 9.96 0.23
N THR A 43 -47.67 10.07 1.55
CA THR A 43 -48.65 10.99 2.15
C THR A 43 -47.93 11.92 3.12
N SER A 44 -47.91 13.19 2.73
CA SER A 44 -47.51 14.34 3.52
C SER A 44 -48.58 14.65 4.57
N THR A 45 -48.21 14.67 5.84
CA THR A 45 -49.02 15.33 6.87
C THR A 45 -48.12 16.10 7.83
N THR A 46 -48.14 17.41 7.66
CA THR A 46 -47.62 18.44 8.54
C THR A 46 -48.32 18.37 9.90
N LYS A 47 -47.58 18.22 11.01
CA LYS A 47 -47.98 18.76 12.32
C LYS A 47 -46.76 19.20 13.11
N SER A 48 -46.78 20.48 13.44
CA SER A 48 -45.90 21.20 14.35
C SER A 48 -46.11 20.78 15.81
N ASN A 49 -45.02 20.66 16.54
CA ASN A 49 -44.84 20.95 17.98
C ASN A 49 -43.30 20.93 18.16
N GLY A 50 -42.59 21.96 18.60
CA GLY A 50 -42.94 23.00 19.56
C GLY A 50 -42.27 22.67 20.90
N GLY A 51 -40.98 22.97 21.03
CA GLY A 51 -40.28 23.10 22.32
C GLY A 51 -39.16 22.09 22.61
N SER A 52 -37.91 22.56 22.53
CA SER A 52 -36.68 22.16 23.28
C SER A 52 -35.37 22.39 22.49
N GLY A 53 -35.34 23.39 21.60
CA GLY A 53 -34.22 23.62 20.68
C GLY A 53 -32.96 24.26 21.28
N GLU A 54 -32.93 24.67 22.55
CA GLU A 54 -31.75 25.36 23.09
C GLU A 54 -30.73 24.41 23.75
N ASP A 55 -31.18 23.27 24.31
CA ASP A 55 -30.28 22.30 24.94
C ASP A 55 -29.63 21.32 23.93
N GLU A 56 -30.33 20.92 22.86
CA GLU A 56 -29.76 20.06 21.80
C GLU A 56 -28.74 20.78 20.93
N ILE A 57 -28.95 22.07 20.64
CA ILE A 57 -28.01 22.89 19.85
C ILE A 57 -26.70 23.09 20.61
N SER A 58 -26.75 23.21 21.95
CA SER A 58 -25.55 23.34 22.79
C SER A 58 -24.70 22.06 22.80
N LYS A 59 -25.33 20.89 22.70
CA LYS A 59 -24.65 19.58 22.68
C LYS A 59 -24.05 19.28 21.31
N ALA A 60 -24.72 19.69 20.24
CA ALA A 60 -24.24 19.56 18.86
C ALA A 60 -23.06 20.50 18.53
N LEU A 61 -22.92 21.63 19.24
CA LEU A 61 -21.81 22.58 19.06
C LEU A 61 -20.57 22.27 19.93
N LEU A 62 -20.67 21.31 20.86
CA LEU A 62 -19.59 20.94 21.79
C LEU A 62 -19.02 19.54 21.57
N GLU A 63 -19.53 18.77 20.63
CA GLU A 63 -18.76 17.66 20.05
C GLU A 63 -17.66 18.29 19.20
N ALA A 64 -16.51 18.57 19.81
CA ALA A 64 -15.28 18.84 19.08
C ALA A 64 -15.18 17.78 17.98
N GLU A 65 -15.19 18.21 16.72
CA GLU A 65 -15.18 17.32 15.57
C GLU A 65 -14.08 16.29 15.79
N LYS A 66 -14.49 15.03 15.95
CA LYS A 66 -13.59 13.99 16.41
C LYS A 66 -12.53 13.79 15.33
N VAL A 67 -11.31 14.25 15.59
CA VAL A 67 -10.21 14.19 14.63
C VAL A 67 -9.73 12.74 14.52
N TYR A 68 -9.99 12.13 13.37
CA TYR A 68 -9.53 10.78 13.08
C TYR A 68 -8.22 10.77 12.30
N TYR A 69 -7.37 9.81 12.63
CA TYR A 69 -6.10 9.54 11.94
C TYR A 69 -6.32 8.39 10.94
N ASN A 70 -6.17 8.68 9.65
CA ASN A 70 -6.46 7.74 8.56
C ASN A 70 -5.25 6.83 8.27
N VAL A 71 -5.34 5.58 8.73
CA VAL A 71 -4.31 4.56 8.52
C VAL A 71 -4.78 3.60 7.44
N TRP A 72 -3.96 3.34 6.44
CA TRP A 72 -4.25 2.45 5.31
C TRP A 72 -3.35 1.21 5.31
N CYS A 73 -3.87 0.09 4.87
CA CYS A 73 -3.11 -1.16 4.70
C CYS A 73 -3.69 -1.96 3.54
N ILE A 74 -2.83 -2.60 2.74
CA ILE A 74 -3.23 -3.61 1.76
C ILE A 74 -3.09 -4.98 2.40
N PHE A 75 -4.15 -5.78 2.37
CA PHE A 75 -4.19 -7.11 2.95
C PHE A 75 -4.99 -8.05 2.03
N THR A 76 -4.28 -8.63 1.06
CA THR A 76 -4.86 -9.40 -0.05
C THR A 76 -4.11 -10.72 -0.25
N LYS A 77 -4.76 -11.68 -0.91
CA LYS A 77 -4.27 -13.04 -1.21
C LYS A 77 -3.86 -13.80 0.04
N VAL A 78 -4.58 -13.60 1.13
CA VAL A 78 -4.29 -14.20 2.43
C VAL A 78 -5.23 -15.36 2.69
N ALA A 79 -4.74 -16.58 2.45
CA ALA A 79 -5.42 -17.78 2.90
C ALA A 79 -5.46 -17.85 4.44
N SER A 80 -6.45 -18.56 4.98
CA SER A 80 -6.69 -18.66 6.43
C SER A 80 -5.49 -19.18 7.24
N ASN A 81 -4.62 -20.01 6.65
CA ASN A 81 -3.40 -20.56 7.26
C ASN A 81 -2.12 -19.77 6.94
N SER A 82 -2.22 -18.64 6.24
CA SER A 82 -1.07 -17.85 5.80
C SER A 82 -0.30 -17.25 6.99
N PRO A 83 1.05 -17.26 6.97
CA PRO A 83 1.87 -16.51 7.93
C PRO A 83 1.53 -15.01 7.97
N MET A 84 1.00 -14.46 6.87
CA MET A 84 0.59 -13.07 6.79
C MET A 84 -0.51 -12.71 7.80
N ARG A 85 -1.35 -13.67 8.19
CA ARG A 85 -2.36 -13.47 9.25
C ARG A 85 -1.72 -13.05 10.57
N LYS A 86 -0.61 -13.70 10.96
CA LYS A 86 0.11 -13.38 12.19
C LYS A 86 0.81 -12.02 12.09
N LYS A 87 1.41 -11.71 10.94
CA LYS A 87 2.04 -10.41 10.68
C LYS A 87 1.02 -9.27 10.81
N PHE A 88 -0.13 -9.40 10.16
CA PHE A 88 -1.22 -8.42 10.24
C PHE A 88 -1.78 -8.26 11.67
N ALA A 89 -1.89 -9.34 12.43
CA ALA A 89 -2.27 -9.27 13.85
C ALA A 89 -1.26 -8.46 14.67
N ILE A 90 0.05 -8.72 14.49
CA ILE A 90 1.12 -7.96 15.16
C ILE A 90 1.07 -6.48 14.79
N PHE A 91 0.90 -6.18 13.50
CA PHE A 91 0.75 -4.82 13.00
C PHE A 91 -0.43 -4.10 13.67
N ALA A 92 -1.65 -4.65 13.55
CA ALA A 92 -2.86 -4.03 14.06
C ALA A 92 -2.88 -3.92 15.59
N GLU A 93 -2.38 -4.94 16.31
CA GLU A 93 -2.28 -4.92 17.77
C GLU A 93 -1.30 -3.85 18.24
N SER A 94 -0.09 -3.80 17.64
CA SER A 94 0.92 -2.81 18.03
C SER A 94 0.48 -1.38 17.72
N LEU A 95 -0.18 -1.16 16.57
CA LEU A 95 -0.82 0.11 16.22
C LEU A 95 -1.81 0.51 17.31
N LEU A 96 -2.87 -0.29 17.52
CA LEU A 96 -3.97 0.07 18.40
C LEU A 96 -3.52 0.25 19.85
N ARG A 97 -2.67 -0.65 20.34
CA ARG A 97 -2.19 -0.61 21.72
C ARG A 97 -1.41 0.67 22.03
N LEU A 98 -0.60 1.16 21.09
CA LEU A 98 0.26 2.33 21.28
C LEU A 98 -0.42 3.66 20.94
N SER A 99 -1.48 3.66 20.15
CA SER A 99 -2.16 4.90 19.75
C SER A 99 -2.83 5.64 20.91
N SER A 100 -2.56 6.94 21.01
CA SER A 100 -3.30 7.88 21.87
C SER A 100 -4.44 8.60 21.14
N VAL A 101 -4.61 8.34 19.85
CA VAL A 101 -5.57 8.99 18.95
C VAL A 101 -6.59 8.01 18.41
N ASP A 102 -7.72 8.54 17.95
CA ASP A 102 -8.75 7.75 17.28
C ASP A 102 -8.35 7.44 15.84
N ILE A 103 -8.33 6.14 15.51
CA ILE A 103 -7.92 5.65 14.18
C ILE A 103 -9.16 5.29 13.36
N VAL A 104 -9.13 5.70 12.09
CA VAL A 104 -9.89 5.01 11.04
C VAL A 104 -8.90 4.14 10.27
N PHE A 105 -9.11 2.84 10.34
CA PHE A 105 -8.27 1.85 9.69
C PHE A 105 -8.92 1.36 8.39
N HIS A 106 -8.29 1.73 7.28
CA HIS A 106 -8.73 1.46 5.92
C HIS A 106 -7.96 0.25 5.38
N VAL A 107 -8.66 -0.85 5.12
CA VAL A 107 -8.07 -2.11 4.70
C VAL A 107 -8.51 -2.43 3.28
N ILE A 108 -7.56 -2.49 2.35
CA ILE A 108 -7.80 -2.91 0.96
C ILE A 108 -7.65 -4.43 0.91
N THR A 109 -8.72 -5.14 0.56
CA THR A 109 -8.79 -6.61 0.59
C THR A 109 -9.43 -7.16 -0.68
N ASP A 110 -9.13 -8.43 -1.00
CA ASP A 110 -10.06 -9.27 -1.77
C ASP A 110 -11.10 -9.90 -0.83
N GLU A 111 -12.06 -10.63 -1.40
CA GLU A 111 -13.17 -11.24 -0.65
C GLU A 111 -12.67 -12.23 0.41
N ASP A 112 -11.78 -13.16 0.03
CA ASP A 112 -11.23 -14.17 0.96
C ASP A 112 -10.42 -13.53 2.09
N SER A 113 -9.61 -12.50 1.77
CA SER A 113 -8.75 -11.83 2.75
C SER A 113 -9.56 -10.94 3.70
N LYS A 114 -10.74 -10.46 3.29
CA LYS A 114 -11.63 -9.69 4.15
C LYS A 114 -12.10 -10.52 5.35
N ASP A 115 -12.57 -11.74 5.12
CA ASP A 115 -13.01 -12.65 6.18
C ASP A 115 -11.89 -12.95 7.20
N VAL A 116 -10.65 -13.03 6.71
CA VAL A 116 -9.48 -13.22 7.57
C VAL A 116 -9.16 -11.95 8.35
N ALA A 117 -9.21 -10.78 7.72
CA ALA A 117 -8.96 -9.49 8.35
C ALA A 117 -9.98 -9.21 9.47
N GLU A 118 -11.27 -9.44 9.23
CA GLU A 118 -12.34 -9.25 10.21
C GLU A 118 -12.10 -10.06 11.48
N LYS A 119 -11.78 -11.36 11.34
CA LYS A 119 -11.48 -12.24 12.49
C LYS A 119 -10.25 -11.81 13.26
N VAL A 120 -9.20 -11.37 12.55
CA VAL A 120 -7.97 -10.87 13.19
C VAL A 120 -8.26 -9.58 13.97
N LEU A 121 -8.96 -8.64 13.34
CA LEU A 121 -9.25 -7.34 13.94
C LEU A 121 -10.23 -7.45 15.11
N GLU A 122 -11.23 -8.33 15.04
CA GLU A 122 -12.09 -8.65 16.19
C GLU A 122 -11.25 -9.13 17.38
N GLY A 123 -10.32 -10.05 17.15
CA GLY A 123 -9.40 -10.53 18.17
C GLY A 123 -8.51 -9.42 18.76
N VAL A 124 -8.01 -8.50 17.92
CA VAL A 124 -7.19 -7.35 18.34
C VAL A 124 -8.01 -6.34 19.15
N LEU A 125 -9.24 -6.04 18.75
CA LEU A 125 -10.14 -5.15 19.49
C LEU A 125 -10.44 -5.72 20.89
N LEU A 126 -10.73 -7.02 20.97
CA LEU A 126 -10.98 -7.71 22.23
C LEU A 126 -9.74 -7.76 23.13
N SER A 127 -8.56 -8.05 22.57
CA SER A 127 -7.33 -8.21 23.37
C SER A 127 -6.78 -6.88 23.88
N THR A 128 -6.93 -5.80 23.12
CA THR A 128 -6.44 -4.47 23.50
C THR A 128 -7.44 -3.69 24.36
N GLY A 129 -8.73 -4.04 24.33
CA GLY A 129 -9.78 -3.28 25.00
C GLY A 129 -9.99 -1.87 24.43
N LYS A 130 -9.42 -1.57 23.26
CA LYS A 130 -9.51 -0.29 22.57
C LYS A 130 -10.38 -0.41 21.32
N PHE A 131 -10.85 0.73 20.83
CA PHE A 131 -11.67 0.82 19.63
C PHE A 131 -10.90 1.48 18.47
N MET A 132 -11.08 0.98 17.26
CA MET A 132 -10.75 1.68 16.00
C MET A 132 -11.92 1.51 15.03
N LYS A 133 -12.20 2.53 14.21
CA LYS A 133 -13.16 2.39 13.11
C LYS A 133 -12.48 1.64 11.97
N VAL A 134 -13.12 0.61 11.41
CA VAL A 134 -12.56 -0.15 10.28
C VAL A 134 -13.40 0.07 9.02
N GLN A 135 -12.75 0.26 7.88
CA GLN A 135 -13.38 0.38 6.56
C GLN A 135 -12.67 -0.55 5.57
N TYR A 136 -13.44 -1.36 4.85
CA TYR A 136 -12.90 -2.31 3.87
C TYR A 136 -13.14 -1.81 2.44
N TYR A 137 -12.15 -2.04 1.59
CA TYR A 137 -12.18 -1.67 0.18
C TYR A 137 -11.82 -2.86 -0.70
N ASP A 138 -12.59 -3.07 -1.77
CA ASP A 138 -12.36 -4.12 -2.74
C ASP A 138 -11.17 -3.77 -3.65
N VAL A 139 -10.11 -4.57 -3.57
CA VAL A 139 -8.87 -4.36 -4.34
C VAL A 139 -9.11 -4.31 -5.85
N HIS A 140 -10.03 -5.12 -6.39
CA HIS A 140 -10.29 -5.19 -7.82
C HIS A 140 -11.03 -3.93 -8.31
N LYS A 141 -11.98 -3.42 -7.51
CA LYS A 141 -12.66 -2.16 -7.82
C LYS A 141 -11.67 -0.99 -7.81
N LEU A 142 -10.82 -0.91 -6.80
CA LEU A 142 -9.82 0.15 -6.71
C LEU A 142 -8.78 0.06 -7.84
N ALA A 143 -8.31 -1.15 -8.17
CA ALA A 143 -7.41 -1.36 -9.29
C ALA A 143 -8.03 -0.89 -10.61
N SER A 144 -9.31 -1.22 -10.86
CA SER A 144 -10.02 -0.77 -12.06
C SER A 144 -10.19 0.75 -12.11
N GLN A 145 -10.35 1.43 -10.97
CA GLN A 145 -10.41 2.90 -10.91
C GLN A 145 -9.06 3.57 -11.20
N LEU A 146 -7.96 2.85 -10.97
CA LEU A 146 -6.59 3.34 -11.14
C LEU A 146 -5.88 2.72 -12.35
N GLU A 147 -6.64 2.15 -13.29
CA GLU A 147 -6.09 1.42 -14.44
C GLU A 147 -5.13 2.28 -15.30
N ASP A 148 -5.37 3.59 -15.38
CA ASP A 148 -4.50 4.52 -16.08
C ASP A 148 -3.10 4.62 -15.45
N ILE A 149 -2.99 4.52 -14.13
CA ILE A 149 -1.70 4.45 -13.42
C ILE A 149 -1.14 3.03 -13.53
N VAL A 150 -1.94 2.00 -13.21
CA VAL A 150 -1.50 0.60 -13.18
C VAL A 150 -0.90 0.18 -14.52
N SER A 151 -1.58 0.47 -15.63
CA SER A 151 -1.14 0.11 -16.99
C SER A 151 0.13 0.82 -17.43
N VAL A 152 0.37 2.04 -16.93
CA VAL A 152 1.59 2.81 -17.19
C VAL A 152 2.77 2.26 -16.39
N MET A 153 2.55 1.90 -15.13
CA MET A 153 3.63 1.50 -14.22
C MET A 153 4.08 0.04 -14.42
N SER A 154 3.13 -0.87 -14.67
CA SER A 154 3.37 -2.31 -14.74
C SER A 154 4.50 -2.72 -15.71
N PRO A 155 4.59 -2.19 -16.95
CA PRO A 155 5.65 -2.56 -17.89
C PRO A 155 7.06 -2.23 -17.39
N HIS A 156 7.20 -1.29 -16.46
CA HIS A 156 8.49 -0.79 -15.98
C HIS A 156 8.86 -1.36 -14.62
N PHE A 157 7.89 -1.50 -13.70
CA PHE A 157 8.16 -1.74 -12.29
C PHE A 157 7.61 -3.06 -11.73
N SER A 158 6.94 -3.86 -12.56
CA SER A 158 6.54 -5.21 -12.17
C SER A 158 7.59 -6.27 -12.50
N SER A 159 7.57 -7.33 -11.69
CA SER A 159 8.18 -8.62 -12.02
C SER A 159 7.50 -9.24 -13.26
N LYS A 160 8.05 -10.34 -13.78
CA LYS A 160 7.49 -11.04 -14.96
C LYS A 160 5.97 -11.26 -14.82
N PRO A 161 5.18 -11.14 -15.92
CA PRO A 161 3.75 -11.41 -15.87
C PRO A 161 3.43 -12.75 -15.19
N GLY A 162 2.49 -12.73 -14.24
CA GLY A 162 2.10 -13.93 -13.47
C GLY A 162 2.89 -14.17 -12.19
N THR A 163 3.66 -13.18 -11.71
CA THR A 163 4.38 -13.25 -10.41
C THR A 163 3.66 -12.42 -9.35
N TYR A 164 4.02 -12.58 -8.07
CA TYR A 164 3.39 -11.83 -6.97
C TYR A 164 3.34 -10.32 -7.25
N TYR A 165 4.47 -9.71 -7.64
CA TYR A 165 4.62 -8.28 -7.95
C TYR A 165 4.12 -7.84 -9.34
N SER A 166 3.41 -8.69 -10.09
CA SER A 166 2.75 -8.28 -11.35
C SER A 166 1.29 -7.84 -11.15
N ASP A 167 0.85 -7.75 -9.90
CA ASP A 167 -0.52 -7.37 -9.57
C ASP A 167 -0.70 -5.84 -9.53
N ALA A 168 -1.87 -5.36 -9.94
CA ALA A 168 -2.26 -3.96 -9.87
C ALA A 168 -2.18 -3.40 -8.44
N LEU A 169 -2.32 -4.25 -7.41
CA LEU A 169 -2.28 -3.84 -6.01
C LEU A 169 -0.99 -3.09 -5.63
N PHE A 170 0.15 -3.41 -6.27
CA PHE A 170 1.45 -2.77 -5.98
C PHE A 170 1.57 -1.34 -6.49
N PHE A 171 0.53 -0.81 -7.13
CA PHE A 171 0.49 0.56 -7.65
C PHE A 171 -0.64 1.40 -7.03
N LEU A 172 -1.47 0.83 -6.14
CA LEU A 172 -2.63 1.53 -5.59
C LEU A 172 -2.22 2.75 -4.76
N SER A 173 -1.08 2.67 -4.06
CA SER A 173 -0.58 3.80 -3.26
C SER A 173 -0.35 5.06 -4.10
N LEU A 174 0.11 4.90 -5.36
CA LEU A 174 0.35 6.00 -6.29
C LEU A 174 -0.93 6.78 -6.63
N GLY A 175 -2.08 6.10 -6.57
CA GLY A 175 -3.40 6.66 -6.84
C GLY A 175 -4.24 6.90 -5.60
N LEU A 176 -3.69 6.80 -4.38
CA LEU A 176 -4.47 6.84 -3.14
C LEU A 176 -5.36 8.09 -3.04
N HIS A 177 -4.88 9.23 -3.51
CA HIS A 177 -5.61 10.51 -3.55
C HIS A 177 -6.94 10.48 -4.34
N ARG A 178 -7.11 9.53 -5.27
CA ARG A 178 -8.32 9.34 -6.08
C ARG A 178 -9.33 8.37 -5.45
N ILE A 179 -8.87 7.51 -4.55
CA ILE A 179 -9.68 6.43 -3.95
C ILE A 179 -9.98 6.67 -2.46
N ALA A 180 -9.16 7.48 -1.78
CA ALA A 180 -9.42 7.90 -0.42
C ALA A 180 -10.60 8.89 -0.38
N PRO A 181 -11.48 8.80 0.64
CA PRO A 181 -12.57 9.75 0.84
C PRO A 181 -12.10 11.21 0.77
N ILE A 182 -12.92 12.08 0.18
CA ILE A 182 -12.54 13.46 -0.14
C ILE A 182 -12.25 14.29 1.11
N GLU A 183 -12.82 13.90 2.24
CA GLU A 183 -12.64 14.54 3.55
C GLU A 183 -11.27 14.24 4.17
N GLN A 184 -10.54 13.22 3.68
CA GLN A 184 -9.20 12.92 4.17
C GLN A 184 -8.19 13.86 3.54
N SER A 185 -7.63 14.76 4.34
CA SER A 185 -6.56 15.67 3.91
C SER A 185 -5.19 15.00 3.91
N VAL A 186 -4.95 14.12 4.88
CA VAL A 186 -3.72 13.33 5.04
C VAL A 186 -4.01 11.88 5.40
N ALA A 187 -3.11 10.98 5.02
CA ALA A 187 -3.17 9.56 5.33
C ALA A 187 -1.78 8.95 5.48
N ALA A 188 -1.68 7.83 6.20
CA ALA A 188 -0.47 7.02 6.29
C ALA A 188 -0.79 5.58 5.89
N MET A 189 -0.04 5.02 4.94
CA MET A 189 -0.16 3.61 4.53
C MET A 189 1.03 2.81 5.06
N PHE A 190 0.77 1.59 5.50
CA PHE A 190 1.77 0.69 6.06
C PHE A 190 1.67 -0.71 5.46
N ASP A 191 2.81 -1.37 5.35
CA ASP A 191 2.85 -2.80 5.08
C ASP A 191 2.34 -3.60 6.29
N ALA A 192 1.61 -4.69 6.01
CA ALA A 192 1.03 -5.58 7.00
C ALA A 192 2.08 -6.36 7.84
N ASP A 193 3.36 -6.30 7.47
CA ASP A 193 4.46 -6.93 8.19
C ASP A 193 5.38 -5.91 8.88
N THR A 194 4.75 -4.86 9.41
CA THR A 194 5.35 -3.87 10.30
C THR A 194 4.88 -4.05 11.75
N LYS A 195 5.60 -3.45 12.71
CA LYS A 195 5.26 -3.45 14.15
C LYS A 195 5.61 -2.11 14.78
N PHE A 196 4.61 -1.44 15.35
CA PHE A 196 4.79 -0.15 16.03
C PHE A 196 5.56 -0.28 17.34
N ARG A 197 6.36 0.76 17.61
CA ARG A 197 7.13 0.99 18.84
C ARG A 197 6.85 2.35 19.47
N LYS A 198 6.27 3.26 18.70
CA LYS A 198 5.81 4.58 19.12
C LYS A 198 4.37 4.81 18.71
N ASP A 199 3.78 5.86 19.27
CA ASP A 199 2.44 6.29 18.90
C ASP A 199 2.43 6.76 17.43
N VAL A 200 1.46 6.27 16.66
CA VAL A 200 1.24 6.70 15.27
C VAL A 200 1.01 8.20 15.17
N LYS A 201 0.50 8.86 16.23
CA LYS A 201 0.35 10.31 16.28
C LYS A 201 1.66 11.03 15.97
N GLU A 202 2.78 10.58 16.53
CA GLU A 202 4.10 11.18 16.31
C GLU A 202 4.53 11.08 14.84
N LEU A 203 4.12 10.03 14.12
CA LEU A 203 4.39 9.94 12.68
C LEU A 203 3.57 10.99 11.90
N PHE A 204 2.31 11.19 12.26
CA PHE A 204 1.48 12.20 11.59
C PHE A 204 1.97 13.63 11.87
N GLU A 205 2.74 13.87 12.93
CA GLU A 205 3.40 15.15 13.15
C GLU A 205 4.47 15.47 12.10
N GLU A 206 4.99 14.46 11.36
CA GLU A 206 5.89 14.68 10.21
C GLU A 206 5.25 15.57 9.13
N PHE A 207 3.92 15.54 8.96
CA PHE A 207 3.23 16.41 8.01
C PHE A 207 3.43 17.90 8.29
N ASN A 208 3.68 18.28 9.56
CA ASN A 208 3.97 19.67 9.92
C ASN A 208 5.34 20.14 9.40
N SER A 209 6.23 19.18 9.11
CA SER A 209 7.58 19.44 8.60
C SER A 209 7.69 19.31 7.08
N PHE A 210 6.60 18.92 6.40
CA PHE A 210 6.60 18.80 4.94
C PHE A 210 6.91 20.14 4.28
N GLY A 211 7.91 20.14 3.40
CA GLY A 211 8.18 21.28 2.52
C GLY A 211 6.93 21.67 1.73
N GLY A 212 6.85 22.92 1.26
CA GLY A 212 5.64 23.46 0.63
C GLY A 212 5.14 22.71 -0.62
N GLN A 213 6.03 21.96 -1.29
CA GLN A 213 5.70 21.13 -2.45
C GLN A 213 5.63 19.63 -2.15
N ALA A 214 6.01 19.20 -0.93
CA ALA A 214 6.03 17.80 -0.57
C ALA A 214 4.61 17.22 -0.61
N LEU A 215 4.48 16.12 -1.34
CA LEU A 215 3.25 15.36 -1.55
C LEU A 215 3.26 14.06 -0.74
N PHE A 216 4.45 13.48 -0.60
CA PHE A 216 4.66 12.23 0.12
C PHE A 216 5.70 12.38 1.21
N GLY A 217 5.64 11.49 2.20
CA GLY A 217 6.73 11.22 3.12
C GLY A 217 7.14 9.76 3.05
N LEU A 218 8.42 9.47 2.82
CA LEU A 218 8.95 8.11 2.72
C LEU A 218 10.31 8.00 3.43
N ALA A 219 10.56 6.82 4.00
CA ALA A 219 11.84 6.51 4.63
C ALA A 219 12.85 5.98 3.59
N PRO A 220 14.15 6.26 3.75
CA PRO A 220 15.17 5.78 2.82
C PRO A 220 15.22 4.25 2.80
N GLU A 221 15.52 3.69 1.62
CA GLU A 221 15.77 2.25 1.46
C GLU A 221 17.10 1.85 2.14
N LEU A 222 17.03 0.92 3.08
CA LEU A 222 18.15 0.49 3.92
C LEU A 222 18.92 -0.70 3.34
N THR A 223 18.68 -1.06 2.08
CA THR A 223 19.44 -2.07 1.34
C THR A 223 20.05 -1.49 0.05
N PRO A 224 21.09 -2.11 -0.53
CA PRO A 224 21.69 -1.63 -1.77
C PRO A 224 20.89 -1.99 -3.04
N VAL A 225 19.57 -2.24 -2.94
CA VAL A 225 18.74 -2.62 -4.09
C VAL A 225 18.83 -1.60 -5.22
N TYR A 226 18.78 -0.31 -4.93
CA TYR A 226 18.86 0.72 -5.98
C TYR A 226 20.29 1.00 -6.44
N ARG A 227 21.32 0.64 -5.65
CA ARG A 227 22.70 0.54 -6.17
C ARG A 227 22.76 -0.47 -7.31
N HIS A 228 22.09 -1.60 -7.14
CA HIS A 228 22.02 -2.66 -8.14
C HIS A 228 21.18 -2.25 -9.35
N VAL A 229 19.94 -1.78 -9.13
CA VAL A 229 19.02 -1.39 -10.22
C VAL A 229 19.63 -0.28 -11.08
N LEU A 230 20.32 0.68 -10.47
CA LEU A 230 20.96 1.80 -11.17
C LEU A 230 22.36 1.48 -11.70
N TYR A 231 22.80 0.22 -11.74
CA TYR A 231 24.17 -0.15 -12.14
C TYR A 231 24.60 0.49 -13.48
N LEU A 232 23.76 0.39 -14.52
CA LEU A 232 24.06 0.97 -15.83
C LEU A 232 24.16 2.49 -15.80
N TYR A 233 23.26 3.15 -15.07
CA TYR A 233 23.28 4.60 -14.93
C TYR A 233 24.52 5.08 -14.17
N ARG A 234 24.83 4.45 -13.02
CA ARG A 234 26.01 4.75 -12.21
C ARG A 234 27.32 4.52 -12.96
N ASN A 235 27.39 3.48 -13.80
CA ASN A 235 28.56 3.25 -14.65
C ASN A 235 28.78 4.39 -15.67
N LYS A 236 27.71 5.00 -16.17
CA LYS A 236 27.78 6.16 -17.07
C LYS A 236 27.97 7.50 -16.33
N HIS A 237 27.66 7.54 -15.03
CA HIS A 237 27.70 8.74 -14.20
C HIS A 237 28.43 8.44 -12.88
N PRO A 238 29.77 8.28 -12.90
CA PRO A 238 30.54 7.81 -11.74
C PRO A 238 30.46 8.72 -10.50
N ASN A 239 30.08 9.98 -10.68
CA ASN A 239 29.95 10.97 -9.61
C ASN A 239 28.50 11.16 -9.12
N THR A 240 27.55 10.35 -9.60
CA THR A 240 26.15 10.45 -9.15
C THR A 240 26.00 10.02 -7.69
N SER A 241 25.13 10.72 -6.95
CA SER A 241 24.72 10.30 -5.60
C SER A 241 23.63 9.21 -5.63
N PHE A 242 23.03 8.93 -6.79
CA PHE A 242 21.93 7.97 -6.90
C PHE A 242 22.41 6.53 -6.73
N GLY A 243 21.74 5.80 -5.85
CA GLY A 243 22.11 4.46 -5.43
C GLY A 243 23.25 4.42 -4.41
N GLU A 244 23.80 5.55 -3.96
CA GLU A 244 24.77 5.61 -2.87
C GLU A 244 24.06 5.66 -1.50
N PRO A 245 24.68 5.13 -0.42
CA PRO A 245 24.05 5.08 0.89
C PRO A 245 23.91 6.46 1.53
N SER A 246 22.92 6.65 2.40
CA SER A 246 22.73 7.92 3.14
C SER A 246 23.95 8.32 3.97
N LYS A 247 24.71 7.34 4.50
CA LYS A 247 25.95 7.57 5.26
C LYS A 247 27.00 8.38 4.48
N SER A 248 26.99 8.31 3.15
CA SER A 248 27.90 9.08 2.28
C SER A 248 27.20 10.26 1.61
N ASN A 249 26.12 10.78 2.21
CA ASN A 249 25.24 11.81 1.61
C ASN A 249 24.69 11.39 0.23
N GLY A 250 24.50 10.08 0.04
CA GLY A 250 23.91 9.49 -1.15
C GLY A 250 22.39 9.49 -1.11
N TYR A 251 21.79 9.08 -2.24
CA TYR A 251 20.38 8.81 -2.36
C TYR A 251 20.17 7.31 -2.58
N PRO A 252 19.86 6.52 -1.53
CA PRO A 252 19.73 5.07 -1.65
C PRO A 252 18.41 4.64 -2.28
N GLY A 253 17.49 5.56 -2.57
CA GLY A 253 16.09 5.29 -2.90
C GLY A 253 15.21 5.24 -1.66
N TYR A 254 13.95 4.87 -1.85
CA TYR A 254 12.93 4.82 -0.80
C TYR A 254 12.36 3.43 -0.61
N ASN A 255 11.82 3.16 0.58
CA ASN A 255 11.06 1.95 0.87
C ASN A 255 9.57 2.26 1.05
N SER A 256 8.67 1.48 0.45
CA SER A 256 7.22 1.75 0.46
C SER A 256 6.46 1.13 1.64
N GLY A 257 7.15 0.47 2.58
CA GLY A 257 6.48 -0.11 3.76
C GLY A 257 5.86 0.92 4.71
N VAL A 258 6.24 2.20 4.56
CA VAL A 258 5.57 3.35 5.19
C VAL A 258 5.53 4.48 4.18
N VAL A 259 4.33 4.96 3.87
CA VAL A 259 4.12 6.11 2.99
C VAL A 259 3.13 7.07 3.64
N LEU A 260 3.54 8.33 3.77
CA LEU A 260 2.68 9.44 4.17
C LEU A 260 2.17 10.15 2.94
N PHE A 261 0.88 10.48 2.91
CA PHE A 261 0.21 11.13 1.79
C PHE A 261 -0.40 12.45 2.22
N ASN A 262 0.02 13.53 1.59
CA ASN A 262 -0.73 14.78 1.62
C ASN A 262 -1.77 14.74 0.49
N LEU A 263 -2.93 14.16 0.79
CA LEU A 263 -3.98 13.87 -0.19
C LEU A 263 -4.53 15.15 -0.81
N ASP A 264 -4.69 16.22 -0.03
CA ASP A 264 -5.15 17.51 -0.57
C ASP A 264 -4.18 18.10 -1.57
N ARG A 265 -2.87 18.11 -1.26
CA ARG A 265 -1.87 18.58 -2.21
C ARG A 265 -1.79 17.68 -3.43
N LEU A 266 -1.90 16.36 -3.25
CA LEU A 266 -1.89 15.39 -4.35
C LEU A 266 -3.05 15.64 -5.33
N ARG A 267 -4.28 15.80 -4.83
CA ARG A 267 -5.48 16.10 -5.64
C ARG A 267 -5.36 17.39 -6.44
N ASN A 268 -4.52 18.33 -5.98
CA ASN A 268 -4.32 19.63 -6.62
C ASN A 268 -2.97 19.73 -7.39
N SER A 269 -2.21 18.64 -7.49
CA SER A 269 -0.86 18.66 -8.05
C SER A 269 -0.86 18.33 -9.54
N SER A 270 -0.93 19.36 -10.38
CA SER A 270 -0.71 19.22 -11.83
C SER A 270 0.68 18.68 -12.20
N ILE A 271 1.65 18.78 -11.29
CA ILE A 271 2.98 18.18 -11.44
C ILE A 271 2.88 16.66 -11.32
N TYR A 272 2.22 16.18 -10.26
CA TYR A 272 2.05 14.74 -10.03
C TYR A 272 1.17 14.10 -11.10
N ASP A 273 0.06 14.75 -11.48
CA ASP A 273 -0.82 14.30 -12.55
C ASP A 273 -0.10 14.08 -13.89
N ARG A 274 0.96 14.85 -14.15
CA ARG A 274 1.77 14.72 -15.36
C ARG A 274 2.86 13.68 -15.20
N ILE A 275 3.49 13.58 -14.02
CA ILE A 275 4.65 12.70 -13.83
C ILE A 275 4.26 11.21 -13.80
N VAL A 276 3.01 10.90 -13.43
CA VAL A 276 2.48 9.53 -13.48
C VAL A 276 2.02 9.10 -14.89
N LYS A 277 2.05 9.99 -15.89
CA LYS A 277 1.65 9.67 -17.27
C LYS A 277 2.74 8.88 -18.00
N LYS A 278 2.29 8.12 -19.00
CA LYS A 278 3.12 7.25 -19.84
C LYS A 278 4.39 7.93 -20.35
N GLU A 279 4.28 9.11 -20.93
CA GLU A 279 5.41 9.80 -21.55
C GLU A 279 6.47 10.16 -20.50
N SER A 280 6.05 10.63 -19.32
CA SER A 280 6.93 10.97 -18.21
C SER A 280 7.62 9.73 -17.65
N VAL A 281 6.87 8.64 -17.41
CA VAL A 281 7.40 7.38 -16.87
C VAL A 281 8.39 6.73 -17.84
N GLN A 282 8.07 6.73 -19.14
CA GLN A 282 8.98 6.23 -20.18
C GLN A 282 10.26 7.06 -20.21
N ALA A 283 10.17 8.39 -20.23
CA ALA A 283 11.34 9.26 -20.23
C ALA A 283 12.23 9.06 -19.00
N MET A 284 11.64 8.95 -17.80
CA MET A 284 12.40 8.69 -16.56
C MET A 284 13.11 7.32 -16.59
N THR A 285 12.38 6.27 -16.98
CA THR A 285 12.95 4.91 -16.99
C THR A 285 14.05 4.75 -18.05
N GLU A 286 13.91 5.40 -19.21
CA GLU A 286 14.96 5.47 -20.23
C GLU A 286 16.19 6.25 -19.73
N LYS A 287 15.98 7.46 -19.17
CA LYS A 287 17.05 8.33 -18.64
C LYS A 287 17.93 7.60 -17.62
N TYR A 288 17.33 6.85 -16.72
CA TYR A 288 18.05 6.14 -15.66
C TYR A 288 18.38 4.69 -15.98
N HIS A 289 18.09 4.21 -17.19
CA HIS A 289 18.19 2.79 -17.53
C HIS A 289 17.54 1.88 -16.47
N PHE A 290 16.39 2.33 -15.95
CA PHE A 290 15.77 1.76 -14.77
C PHE A 290 14.81 0.64 -15.16
N LYS A 291 15.04 -0.55 -14.62
CA LYS A 291 14.10 -1.67 -14.69
C LYS A 291 13.84 -2.21 -13.28
N GLY A 292 12.64 -1.93 -12.81
CA GLY A 292 12.17 -2.27 -11.47
C GLY A 292 11.44 -3.60 -11.39
N HIS A 293 11.11 -4.00 -10.16
CA HIS A 293 10.30 -5.17 -9.84
C HIS A 293 9.53 -5.06 -8.50
N LEU A 294 9.55 -3.88 -7.86
CA LEU A 294 9.01 -3.58 -6.54
C LEU A 294 7.83 -2.60 -6.59
N GLY A 295 7.22 -2.41 -7.76
CA GLY A 295 5.96 -1.68 -7.89
C GLY A 295 6.09 -0.18 -7.59
N ASP A 296 5.23 0.32 -6.72
CA ASP A 296 5.20 1.71 -6.27
C ASP A 296 6.54 2.20 -5.69
N GLN A 297 7.26 1.34 -4.96
CA GLN A 297 8.56 1.66 -4.37
C GLN A 297 9.57 2.15 -5.42
N ASP A 298 9.57 1.49 -6.58
CA ASP A 298 10.44 1.85 -7.69
C ASP A 298 10.07 3.20 -8.29
N PHE A 299 8.77 3.48 -8.41
CA PHE A 299 8.30 4.77 -8.89
C PHE A 299 8.61 5.88 -7.88
N TYR A 300 8.38 5.70 -6.58
CA TYR A 300 8.75 6.69 -5.55
C TYR A 300 10.25 6.98 -5.56
N THR A 301 11.06 5.94 -5.77
CA THR A 301 12.51 6.09 -5.89
C THR A 301 12.88 6.96 -7.10
N LEU A 302 12.27 6.75 -8.27
CA LEU A 302 12.47 7.61 -9.44
C LEU A 302 11.92 9.02 -9.23
N LEU A 303 10.76 9.15 -8.58
CA LEU A 303 10.13 10.43 -8.26
C LEU A 303 11.07 11.30 -7.44
N GLY A 304 11.71 10.74 -6.41
CA GLY A 304 12.68 11.48 -5.59
C GLY A 304 13.99 11.82 -6.32
N MET A 305 14.33 11.10 -7.40
CA MET A 305 15.47 11.45 -8.25
C MET A 305 15.14 12.62 -9.18
N GLU A 306 13.93 12.63 -9.76
CA GLU A 306 13.51 13.70 -10.67
C GLU A 306 13.05 14.96 -9.94
N ARG A 307 12.27 14.80 -8.88
CA ARG A 307 11.52 15.86 -8.19
C ARG A 307 11.65 15.68 -6.66
N PRO A 308 12.86 15.81 -6.11
CA PRO A 308 13.11 15.61 -4.68
C PRO A 308 12.22 16.49 -3.80
N GLU A 309 11.77 17.64 -4.28
CA GLU A 309 10.86 18.54 -3.55
C GLU A 309 9.46 17.96 -3.30
N LEU A 310 9.07 16.88 -4.00
CA LEU A 310 7.77 16.22 -3.83
C LEU A 310 7.79 15.13 -2.74
N ILE A 311 8.96 14.76 -2.22
CA ILE A 311 9.10 13.75 -1.17
C ILE A 311 9.84 14.34 0.03
N HIS A 312 9.17 14.34 1.18
CA HIS A 312 9.79 14.57 2.47
C HIS A 312 10.43 13.27 2.96
N THR A 313 11.76 13.22 3.07
CA THR A 313 12.44 12.04 3.63
C THR A 313 12.16 11.98 5.14
N ILE A 314 11.37 11.01 5.59
CA ILE A 314 11.15 10.77 7.02
C ILE A 314 12.33 9.99 7.61
N ASP A 315 12.49 10.12 8.92
CA ASP A 315 13.51 9.43 9.68
C ASP A 315 13.48 7.90 9.46
N CYS A 316 14.66 7.27 9.34
CA CYS A 316 14.77 5.82 9.11
C CYS A 316 14.18 4.98 10.24
N GLY A 317 14.06 5.55 11.45
CA GLY A 317 13.43 4.90 12.60
C GLY A 317 11.93 4.66 12.40
N TRP A 318 11.27 5.43 11.53
CA TRP A 318 9.87 5.25 11.15
C TRP A 318 9.64 4.11 10.15
N ASN A 319 10.70 3.53 9.58
CA ASN A 319 10.62 2.32 8.75
C ASN A 319 11.94 1.54 8.90
N ARG A 320 12.15 0.94 10.07
CA ARG A 320 13.36 0.17 10.35
C ARG A 320 13.28 -1.19 9.66
N GLN A 321 13.71 -1.22 8.40
CA GLN A 321 13.76 -2.42 7.57
C GLN A 321 14.75 -3.45 8.12
N LEU A 322 14.32 -4.71 8.13
CA LEU A 322 15.08 -5.84 8.68
C LEU A 322 15.69 -6.75 7.60
N CYS A 323 15.27 -6.60 6.35
CA CYS A 323 15.72 -7.46 5.26
C CYS A 323 17.23 -7.38 5.01
N ILE A 324 17.89 -8.55 5.02
CA ILE A 324 19.32 -8.71 4.74
C ILE A 324 19.61 -9.39 3.40
N TRP A 325 18.58 -9.67 2.59
CA TRP A 325 18.71 -10.47 1.36
C TRP A 325 19.84 -9.98 0.44
N TRP A 326 19.96 -8.67 0.24
CA TRP A 326 20.99 -8.09 -0.62
C TRP A 326 22.43 -8.22 -0.08
N ARG A 327 22.59 -8.31 1.24
CA ARG A 327 23.90 -8.58 1.86
C ARG A 327 24.48 -9.88 1.33
N ASP A 328 23.64 -10.91 1.26
CA ASP A 328 24.02 -12.27 0.90
C ASP A 328 23.99 -12.49 -0.63
N ARG A 329 23.81 -11.42 -1.42
CA ARG A 329 23.71 -11.42 -2.89
C ARG A 329 24.72 -10.49 -3.56
N GLY A 330 25.92 -10.43 -2.99
CA GLY A 330 27.07 -9.75 -3.60
C GLY A 330 27.33 -8.32 -3.13
N TYR A 331 26.70 -7.89 -2.03
CA TYR A 331 26.89 -6.54 -1.46
C TYR A 331 27.32 -6.53 0.00
N ALA A 332 27.88 -7.64 0.50
CA ALA A 332 28.26 -7.77 1.90
C ALA A 332 29.25 -6.67 2.38
N ASP A 333 30.15 -6.25 1.50
CA ASP A 333 31.17 -5.21 1.72
C ASP A 333 30.57 -3.80 1.92
N VAL A 334 29.47 -3.49 1.24
CA VAL A 334 28.82 -2.17 1.32
C VAL A 334 27.55 -2.18 2.17
N PHE A 335 26.95 -3.34 2.46
CA PHE A 335 25.63 -3.46 3.11
C PHE A 335 25.50 -2.65 4.39
N GLY A 336 26.52 -2.69 5.26
CA GLY A 336 26.51 -1.97 6.54
C GLY A 336 26.42 -0.44 6.40
N ASN A 337 26.77 0.12 5.23
CA ASN A 337 26.59 1.55 4.96
C ASN A 337 25.15 1.91 4.59
N TYR A 338 24.38 0.96 4.04
CA TYR A 338 22.96 1.12 3.73
C TYR A 338 22.08 0.80 4.94
N SER A 339 22.37 -0.30 5.63
CA SER A 339 21.52 -0.81 6.71
C SER A 339 21.64 -0.04 8.03
N ARG A 340 22.52 0.96 8.10
CA ARG A 340 22.72 1.78 9.31
C ARG A 340 21.56 2.76 9.45
N CYS A 341 20.90 2.69 10.61
CA CYS A 341 19.92 3.67 11.06
C CYS A 341 20.23 3.95 12.53
N ASP A 342 20.70 5.17 12.83
CA ASP A 342 21.12 5.56 14.18
C ASP A 342 19.97 6.14 15.00
N SER A 343 18.81 6.34 14.39
CA SER A 343 17.61 6.81 15.07
C SER A 343 17.00 5.72 15.95
N GLU A 344 16.22 6.15 16.94
CA GLU A 344 15.37 5.24 17.71
C GLU A 344 14.43 4.48 16.76
N THR A 345 14.31 3.17 16.94
CA THR A 345 13.33 2.39 16.17
C THR A 345 11.92 2.67 16.65
N LYS A 346 11.12 3.31 15.79
CA LYS A 346 9.71 3.69 16.04
C LYS A 346 8.73 2.74 15.35
N LEU A 347 9.17 2.12 14.26
CA LEU A 347 8.45 1.06 13.54
C LEU A 347 9.45 0.03 13.01
N TRP A 348 9.28 -1.23 13.38
CA TRP A 348 9.99 -2.33 12.73
C TRP A 348 9.29 -2.71 11.43
N HIS A 349 10.07 -3.05 10.40
CA HIS A 349 9.55 -3.57 9.14
C HIS A 349 10.21 -4.92 8.82
N GLY A 350 9.44 -6.00 8.97
CA GLY A 350 9.84 -7.38 8.74
C GLY A 350 9.88 -7.78 7.25
N ASN A 351 10.32 -6.85 6.40
CA ASN A 351 10.35 -7.05 4.95
C ASN A 351 11.15 -8.30 4.55
N CYS A 352 10.82 -8.83 3.37
CA CYS A 352 11.34 -10.09 2.84
C CYS A 352 11.19 -11.30 3.79
N ASN A 353 10.12 -11.28 4.59
CA ASN A 353 9.80 -12.30 5.60
C ASN A 353 10.82 -12.41 6.73
N THR A 354 11.51 -11.32 7.03
CA THR A 354 12.44 -11.28 8.17
C THR A 354 11.63 -11.24 9.48
N PRO A 355 11.92 -12.13 10.46
CA PRO A 355 11.26 -12.08 11.75
C PRO A 355 11.47 -10.73 12.46
N ILE A 356 10.39 -10.18 13.00
CA ILE A 356 10.44 -8.94 13.80
C ILE A 356 10.80 -9.31 15.25
N PRO A 357 11.73 -8.59 15.91
CA PRO A 357 12.03 -8.79 17.32
C PRO A 357 10.81 -8.58 18.24
N ASP A 358 10.76 -9.35 19.33
CA ASP A 358 9.70 -9.21 20.34
C ASP A 358 9.85 -7.90 21.14
N ASP A 359 11.09 -7.45 21.35
CA ASP A 359 11.46 -6.40 22.31
C ASP A 359 11.80 -5.05 21.73
#